data_AF-K1GT37-F1
#
_entry.id   AF-K1GT37-F1
#
_cell.length_a   1.000
_cell.length_b   1.000
_cell.length_c   1.000
_cell.angle_alpha   90.00
_cell.angle_beta   90.00
_cell.angle_gamma   90.00
#
_symmetry.space_group_name_H-M   'P 1'
#
loop_
_entity.id
_entity.type
_entity.pdbx_description
1 polymer ?
#
loop_
_entity_poly.entity_id
_entity_poly.type
_entity_poly.pdbx_seq_one_letter_code
_entity_poly.pdbx_strand_id
1 'polypeptide(L)'
;MNQNEKKEVMGKFAKKLENAIKREVAVTKEIENDKALIKYLEAQKAAGAALDTTAYESYDAWIDTIKKQIKKSESTLTNIEFKKVELEAVNQYLA
;
A
#
# COMPACT_ATOMS: atom_id res chain seq x y z
N MET A 1 -15.95 -25.32 -19.91
CA MET A 1 -14.57 -25.57 -19.45
C MET A 1 -14.50 -26.91 -18.73
N ASN A 2 -13.60 -27.79 -19.15
CA ASN A 2 -13.25 -29.02 -18.45
C ASN A 2 -12.35 -28.72 -17.22
N GLN A 3 -12.04 -29.76 -16.44
CA GLN A 3 -11.29 -29.59 -15.19
C GLN A 3 -9.87 -29.03 -15.40
N ASN A 4 -9.20 -29.43 -16.49
CA ASN A 4 -7.85 -28.97 -16.80
C ASN A 4 -7.85 -27.48 -17.18
N GLU A 5 -8.82 -27.06 -18.01
CA GLU A 5 -9.00 -25.64 -18.37
C GLU A 5 -9.28 -24.78 -17.14
N LYS A 6 -10.07 -25.29 -16.17
CA LYS A 6 -10.31 -24.59 -14.89
C LYS A 6 -9.03 -24.46 -14.07
N LYS A 7 -8.25 -25.54 -13.92
CA LYS A 7 -6.96 -25.49 -13.21
C LYS A 7 -5.97 -24.53 -13.88
N GLU A 8 -5.94 -24.45 -15.21
CA GLU A 8 -5.09 -23.49 -15.94
C GLU A 8 -5.46 -22.03 -15.63
N VAL A 9 -6.76 -21.69 -15.65
CA VAL A 9 -7.23 -20.34 -15.31
C VAL A 9 -6.87 -19.99 -13.86
N MET A 10 -7.07 -20.91 -12.93
CA MET A 10 -6.74 -20.69 -11.52
C MET A 10 -5.23 -20.56 -11.30
N GLY A 11 -4.38 -21.29 -12.03
CA GLY A 11 -2.93 -21.12 -12.00
C GLY A 11 -2.47 -19.74 -12.50
N LYS A 12 -3.12 -19.21 -13.55
CA LYS A 12 -2.86 -17.82 -14.02
C LYS A 12 -3.31 -16.80 -12.97
N PHE A 13 -4.41 -17.07 -12.27
CA PHE A 13 -4.88 -16.21 -11.18
C PHE A 13 -3.93 -16.21 -9.97
N ALA A 14 -3.42 -17.38 -9.55
CA ALA A 14 -2.41 -17.49 -8.50
C ALA A 14 -1.19 -16.60 -8.77
N LYS A 15 -0.64 -16.63 -9.99
CA LYS A 15 0.48 -15.76 -10.39
C LYS A 15 0.16 -14.27 -10.29
N LYS A 16 -1.09 -13.86 -10.56
CA LYS A 16 -1.52 -12.46 -10.39
C LYS A 16 -1.54 -12.07 -8.91
N LEU A 17 -2.03 -12.96 -8.04
CA LEU A 17 -2.04 -12.74 -6.59
C LEU A 17 -0.62 -12.62 -6.03
N GLU A 18 0.29 -13.53 -6.38
CA GLU A 18 1.71 -13.48 -5.98
C GLU A 18 2.36 -12.15 -6.37
N ASN A 19 2.13 -11.67 -7.59
CA ASN A 19 2.69 -10.40 -8.05
C ASN A 19 2.11 -9.20 -7.31
N ALA A 20 0.83 -9.24 -6.93
CA ALA A 20 0.23 -8.20 -6.11
C ALA A 20 0.80 -8.21 -4.67
N ILE A 21 1.01 -9.40 -4.09
CA ILE A 21 1.54 -9.57 -2.73
C ILE A 21 2.97 -9.06 -2.61
N LYS A 22 3.81 -9.21 -3.64
CA LYS A 22 5.20 -8.69 -3.66
C LYS A 22 5.31 -7.18 -3.37
N ARG A 23 4.24 -6.41 -3.56
CA ARG A 23 4.22 -4.97 -3.28
C ARG A 23 4.18 -4.63 -1.79
N GLU A 24 3.86 -5.58 -0.92
CA GLU A 24 3.69 -5.37 0.53
C GLU A 24 4.87 -4.65 1.17
N VAL A 25 6.09 -5.08 0.86
CA VAL A 25 7.32 -4.49 1.42
C VAL A 25 7.46 -3.03 1.01
N ALA A 26 7.18 -2.72 -0.26
CA ALA A 26 7.26 -1.34 -0.77
C ALA A 26 6.19 -0.45 -0.10
N VAL A 27 4.95 -0.93 0.00
CA VAL A 27 3.84 -0.20 0.63
C VAL A 27 4.11 0.04 2.12
N THR A 28 4.69 -0.93 2.82
CA THR A 28 5.08 -0.78 4.23
C THR A 28 6.13 0.31 4.38
N LYS A 29 7.14 0.32 3.51
CA LYS A 29 8.19 1.35 3.51
C LYS A 29 7.65 2.74 3.16
N GLU A 30 6.68 2.84 2.26
CA GLU A 30 5.98 4.11 1.96
C GLU A 30 5.32 4.68 3.21
N ILE A 31 4.59 3.86 3.98
CA ILE A 31 3.96 4.30 5.24
C ILE A 31 4.99 4.77 6.26
N GLU A 32 6.11 4.06 6.40
CA GLU A 32 7.20 4.44 7.31
C GLU A 32 7.81 5.79 6.93
N ASN A 33 8.09 5.99 5.64
CA ASN A 33 8.61 7.24 5.11
C ASN A 33 7.62 8.39 5.30
N ASP A 34 6.34 8.17 5.01
CA ASP A 34 5.29 9.18 5.18
C ASP A 34 5.13 9.59 6.65
N LYS A 35 5.20 8.62 7.58
CA LYS A 35 5.20 8.90 9.03
C LYS A 35 6.43 9.69 9.46
N ALA A 36 7.60 9.39 8.92
CA ALA A 36 8.82 10.15 9.19
C ALA A 36 8.73 11.58 8.65
N LEU A 37 8.15 11.75 7.45
CA LEU A 37 7.93 13.07 6.84
C LEU A 37 6.95 13.92 7.67
N ILE A 38 5.85 13.34 8.16
CA ILE A 38 4.94 14.06 9.07
C ILE A 38 5.69 14.60 10.30
N LYS A 39 6.49 13.75 10.96
CA LYS A 39 7.27 14.18 12.14
C LYS A 39 8.23 15.32 11.81
N TYR A 40 8.89 15.25 10.66
CA TYR A 40 9.76 16.32 10.19
C TYR A 40 8.98 17.63 9.98
N LEU A 41 7.84 17.58 9.29
CA LEU A 41 7.01 18.76 9.02
C LEU A 41 6.42 19.36 10.30
N GLU A 42 6.01 18.54 11.26
CA GLU A 42 5.57 18.97 12.58
C GLU A 42 6.68 19.70 13.35
N ALA A 43 7.91 19.21 13.29
CA ALA A 43 9.07 19.86 13.91
C ALA A 43 9.38 21.21 13.25
N GLN A 44 9.34 21.30 11.92
CA GLN A 44 9.54 22.56 11.19
C GLN A 44 8.46 23.59 11.53
N LYS A 45 7.20 23.16 11.56
CA LYS A 45 6.07 24.00 11.98
C LYS A 45 6.24 24.50 13.42
N ALA A 46 6.65 23.63 14.35
CA ALA A 46 6.87 24.00 15.75
C ALA A 46 8.05 24.96 15.94
N ALA A 47 9.08 24.85 15.08
CA ALA A 47 10.22 25.78 15.05
C ALA A 47 9.89 27.14 14.40
N GLY A 48 8.69 27.32 13.85
CA GLY A 48 8.32 28.53 13.11
C GLY A 48 9.09 28.70 11.79
N ALA A 49 9.59 27.59 11.23
CA ALA A 49 10.28 27.62 9.94
C ALA A 49 9.34 28.08 8.82
N ALA A 50 9.88 28.79 7.83
CA ALA A 50 9.12 29.13 6.64
C ALA A 50 8.86 27.87 5.81
N LEU A 51 7.67 27.79 5.22
CA LEU A 51 7.32 26.68 4.34
C LEU A 51 8.13 26.75 3.04
N ASP A 52 9.02 25.78 2.85
CA ASP A 52 9.91 25.69 1.68
C ASP A 52 9.28 24.87 0.54
N THR A 53 8.10 25.29 0.09
CA THR A 53 7.43 24.71 -1.08
C THR A 53 6.29 25.61 -1.55
N THR A 54 6.02 25.61 -2.86
CA THR A 54 4.85 26.26 -3.47
C THR A 54 3.70 25.28 -3.72
N ALA A 55 3.91 23.98 -3.52
CA ALA A 55 2.89 22.95 -3.78
C ALA A 55 1.80 22.90 -2.70
N TYR A 56 2.05 23.50 -1.54
CA TYR A 56 1.15 23.51 -0.40
C TYR A 56 1.07 24.91 0.20
N GLU A 57 -0.11 25.28 0.67
CA GLU A 57 -0.36 26.60 1.26
C GLU A 57 0.07 26.67 2.73
N SER A 58 0.22 25.52 3.40
CA SER A 58 0.63 25.42 4.80
C SER A 58 1.22 24.04 5.12
N TYR A 59 1.96 23.95 6.24
CA TYR A 59 2.35 22.65 6.81
C TYR A 59 1.15 21.75 7.07
N ASP A 60 0.03 22.30 7.54
CA ASP A 60 -1.18 21.51 7.82
C ASP A 60 -1.78 20.92 6.53
N ALA A 61 -1.86 21.70 5.45
CA ALA A 61 -2.32 21.21 4.15
C ALA A 61 -1.41 20.08 3.61
N TRP A 62 -0.10 20.20 3.81
CA TRP A 62 0.85 19.16 3.42
C TRP A 62 0.71 17.90 4.29
N ILE A 63 0.68 18.05 5.61
CA ILE A 63 0.51 16.94 6.56
C ILE A 63 -0.80 16.20 6.29
N ASP A 64 -1.90 16.91 6.03
CA ASP A 64 -3.19 16.30 5.72
C ASP A 64 -3.19 15.52 4.40
N THR A 65 -2.39 15.96 3.43
CA THR A 65 -2.17 15.21 2.19
C THR A 65 -1.42 13.91 2.46
N ILE A 66 -0.36 13.95 3.26
CA ILE A 66 0.42 12.76 3.63
C ILE A 66 -0.42 11.79 4.47
N LYS A 67 -1.24 12.28 5.41
CA LYS A 67 -2.20 11.45 6.16
C LYS A 67 -3.17 10.71 5.22
N LYS A 68 -3.63 11.34 4.13
CA LYS A 68 -4.46 10.68 3.11
C LYS A 68 -3.68 9.64 2.32
N GLN A 69 -2.39 9.86 2.05
CA GLN A 69 -1.51 8.86 1.41
C GLN A 69 -1.34 7.63 2.30
N ILE A 70 -1.03 7.82 3.59
CA ILE A 70 -0.93 6.73 4.58
C ILE A 70 -2.21 5.88 4.59
N LYS A 71 -3.39 6.51 4.69
CA LYS A 71 -4.68 5.77 4.68
C LYS A 71 -4.88 4.92 3.41
N LYS A 72 -4.44 5.42 2.25
CA LYS A 72 -4.51 4.66 0.99
C LYS A 72 -3.54 3.48 1.00
N SER A 73 -2.34 3.66 1.54
CA SER A 73 -1.34 2.59 1.68
C SER A 73 -1.80 1.53 2.69
N GLU A 74 -2.38 1.92 3.83
CA GLU A 74 -3.00 1.01 4.80
C GLU A 74 -4.13 0.19 4.16
N SER A 75 -5.01 0.83 3.39
CA SER A 75 -6.06 0.12 2.62
C SER A 75 -5.47 -0.86 1.61
N THR A 76 -4.31 -0.54 1.04
CA THR A 76 -3.58 -1.42 0.12
C THR A 76 -3.02 -2.65 0.85
N LEU A 77 -2.47 -2.48 2.06
CA LEU A 77 -2.02 -3.59 2.89
C LEU A 77 -3.16 -4.52 3.28
N THR A 78 -4.31 -4.00 3.73
CA THR A 78 -5.49 -4.83 4.03
C THR A 78 -5.95 -5.62 2.81
N ASN A 79 -5.90 -5.03 1.61
CA ASN A 79 -6.21 -5.75 0.37
C ASN A 79 -5.18 -6.86 0.07
N ILE A 80 -3.90 -6.61 0.34
CA ILE A 80 -2.84 -7.62 0.20
C ILE A 80 -3.06 -8.79 1.17
N GLU A 81 -3.46 -8.52 2.41
CA GLU A 81 -3.80 -9.58 3.38
C GLU A 81 -4.93 -10.47 2.86
N PHE A 82 -5.98 -9.87 2.30
CA PHE A 82 -7.06 -10.63 1.68
C PHE A 82 -6.56 -11.48 0.50
N LYS A 83 -5.70 -10.93 -0.37
CA LYS A 83 -5.10 -11.67 -1.48
C LYS A 83 -4.24 -12.85 -1.06
N LYS A 84 -3.59 -12.78 0.12
CA LYS A 84 -2.85 -13.92 0.68
C LYS A 84 -3.80 -15.08 1.00
N VAL A 85 -4.96 -14.78 1.59
CA VAL A 85 -6.01 -15.77 1.86
C VAL A 85 -6.58 -16.32 0.56
N GLU A 86 -6.84 -15.47 -0.44
CA GLU A 86 -7.26 -15.92 -1.76
C GLU A 86 -6.24 -16.87 -2.38
N LEU A 87 -4.94 -16.54 -2.31
CA LEU A 87 -3.87 -17.38 -2.87
C LEU A 87 -3.82 -18.75 -2.17
N GLU A 88 -4.00 -18.79 -0.86
CA GLU A 88 -4.09 -20.05 -0.12
C GLU A 88 -5.24 -20.92 -0.63
N ALA A 89 -6.44 -20.36 -0.77
CA ALA A 89 -7.61 -21.09 -1.30
C ALA A 89 -7.40 -21.57 -2.75
N VAL A 90 -6.77 -20.74 -3.59
CA VAL A 90 -6.44 -21.11 -4.97
C VAL A 90 -5.45 -22.27 -5.00
N ASN A 91 -4.43 -22.24 -4.14
CA ASN A 91 -3.44 -23.31 -4.05
C ASN A 91 -4.06 -24.62 -3.55
N GLN A 92 -4.99 -24.58 -2.59
CA GLN A 92 -5.75 -25.76 -2.16
C GLN A 92 -6.60 -26.35 -3.29
N TYR A 93 -7.22 -25.52 -4.12
CA TYR A 93 -7.98 -25.98 -5.29
C TYR A 93 -7.10 -26.61 -6.38
N LEU A 94 -5.87 -26.12 -6.53
CA LEU A 94 -4.92 -26.59 -7.53
C LEU A 94 -4.21 -27.90 -7.16
N ALA A 95 -4.09 -28.19 -5.86
CA ALA A 95 -3.61 -29.46 -5.32
C ALA A 95 -4.38 -30.68 -5.90
#